data_AF-A0A8J8JMD6-F1
#
_entry.id   AF-A0A8J8JMD6-F1
#
_cell.length_a   1.000
_cell.length_b   1.000
_cell.length_c   1.000
_cell.angle_alpha   90.00
_cell.angle_beta   90.00
_cell.angle_gamma   90.00
#
_symmetry.space_group_name_H-M   'P 1'
#
loop_
_entity.id
_entity.type
_entity.pdbx_description
1 polymer ?
#
loop_
_entity_poly.entity_id
_entity_poly.type
_entity_poly.pdbx_seq_one_letter_code
_entity_poly.pdbx_strand_id
1 'polypeptide(L)'
;NYGEVFFAFSASAVAFFLPREYATALLLAMAVSDGVTGIIRHHYFKRHGFNVKLKKHWTGSLGYVVTATIIAFALLDGATIMKIAWPGILMLAEYQPYVDDNLAVPLVGSALFWAF
;
A
#
# COMPACT_ATOMS: atom_id res chain seq x y z
N ASN A 1 -5.75 -8.86 -17.32
CA ASN A 1 -5.04 -7.89 -16.46
C ASN A 1 -4.37 -8.70 -15.37
N TYR A 2 -3.03 -8.77 -15.32
CA TYR A 2 -2.34 -9.70 -14.39
C TYR A 2 -2.35 -9.22 -12.93
N GLY A 3 -2.59 -7.92 -12.68
CA GLY A 3 -2.62 -7.34 -11.33
C GLY A 3 -3.61 -8.01 -10.37
N GLU A 4 -4.80 -8.39 -10.85
CA GLU A 4 -5.80 -9.11 -10.02
C GLU A 4 -5.32 -10.51 -9.61
N VAL A 5 -4.58 -11.19 -10.50
CA VAL A 5 -3.98 -12.50 -10.22
C VAL A 5 -2.85 -12.34 -9.18
N PHE A 6 -2.02 -11.30 -9.35
CA PHE A 6 -0.97 -10.98 -8.39
C PHE A 6 -1.53 -10.59 -7.03
N PHE A 7 -2.61 -9.82 -6.98
CA PHE A 7 -3.29 -9.47 -5.73
C PHE A 7 -3.81 -10.72 -5.03
N ALA A 8 -4.55 -11.59 -5.74
CA ALA A 8 -5.09 -12.81 -5.16
C ALA A 8 -3.99 -13.75 -4.63
N PHE A 9 -2.89 -13.88 -5.39
CA PHE A 9 -1.72 -14.67 -4.99
C PHE A 9 -1.03 -14.08 -3.76
N SER A 10 -0.71 -12.79 -3.78
CA SER A 10 -0.07 -12.12 -2.64
C SER A 10 -0.95 -12.13 -1.40
N ALA A 11 -2.26 -11.92 -1.55
CA ALA A 11 -3.21 -11.93 -0.44
C ALA A 11 -3.29 -13.31 0.22
N SER A 12 -3.33 -14.38 -0.58
CA SER A 12 -3.32 -15.74 -0.07
C SER A 12 -1.99 -16.09 0.61
N ALA A 13 -0.85 -15.64 0.06
CA ALA A 13 0.45 -15.82 0.70
C ALA A 13 0.56 -15.06 2.03
N VAL A 14 0.19 -13.77 2.07
CA VAL A 14 0.20 -12.94 3.28
C VAL A 14 -0.70 -13.55 4.36
N ALA A 15 -1.92 -13.98 4.01
CA ALA A 15 -2.85 -14.59 4.96
C ALA A 15 -2.37 -15.97 5.47
N PHE A 16 -1.58 -16.69 4.69
CA PHE A 16 -1.03 -17.99 5.08
C PHE A 16 0.20 -17.88 5.98
N PHE A 17 1.09 -16.93 5.71
CA PHE A 17 2.40 -16.84 6.39
C PHE A 17 2.46 -15.86 7.56
N LEU A 18 1.58 -14.85 7.60
CA LEU A 18 1.61 -13.81 8.64
C LEU A 18 0.48 -13.99 9.67
N PRO A 19 0.67 -13.53 10.92
CA PRO A 19 -0.41 -13.47 11.91
C PRO A 19 -1.59 -12.65 11.39
N ARG A 20 -2.79 -13.02 11.82
CA ARG A 20 -4.05 -12.45 11.35
C ARG A 20 -4.07 -10.93 11.47
N GLU A 21 -3.59 -10.39 12.57
CA GLU A 21 -3.61 -8.96 12.89
C GLU A 21 -2.77 -8.18 11.87
N TYR A 22 -1.54 -8.65 11.64
CA TYR A 22 -0.61 -8.01 10.70
C TYR A 22 -1.06 -8.21 9.25
N ALA A 23 -1.48 -9.42 8.88
CA ALA A 23 -2.01 -9.71 7.56
C ALA A 23 -3.21 -8.81 7.23
N THR A 24 -4.12 -8.61 8.19
CA THR A 24 -5.27 -7.73 8.03
C THR A 24 -4.83 -6.28 7.79
N ALA A 25 -3.89 -5.77 8.59
CA ALA A 25 -3.38 -4.40 8.41
C ALA A 25 -2.70 -4.21 7.04
N LEU A 26 -1.87 -5.16 6.61
CA LEU A 26 -1.15 -5.09 5.33
C LEU A 26 -2.11 -5.14 4.14
N LEU A 27 -3.09 -6.05 4.15
CA LEU A 27 -4.06 -6.17 3.06
C LEU A 27 -5.02 -4.98 3.01
N LEU A 28 -5.40 -4.42 4.17
CA LEU A 28 -6.17 -3.19 4.22
C LEU A 28 -5.38 -2.00 3.68
N ALA A 29 -4.09 -1.89 4.02
CA ALA A 29 -3.24 -0.84 3.46
C ALA A 29 -3.18 -0.95 1.93
N MET A 30 -2.96 -2.14 1.38
CA MET A 30 -3.03 -2.33 -0.07
C MET A 30 -4.38 -1.91 -0.66
N ALA A 31 -5.49 -2.50 -0.20
CA ALA A 31 -6.79 -2.28 -0.83
C ALA A 31 -7.33 -0.85 -0.63
N VAL A 32 -7.20 -0.31 0.59
CA VAL A 32 -7.78 1.00 0.95
C VAL A 32 -6.88 2.13 0.48
N SER A 33 -5.57 2.04 0.72
CA SER A 33 -4.65 3.11 0.34
C SER A 33 -4.56 3.26 -1.17
N ASP A 34 -4.53 2.15 -1.94
CA ASP A 34 -4.55 2.19 -3.41
C ASP A 34 -5.89 2.73 -3.94
N GLY A 35 -7.00 2.38 -3.30
CA GLY A 35 -8.31 2.94 -3.63
C GLY A 35 -8.34 4.46 -3.45
N VAL A 36 -7.80 4.95 -2.33
CA VAL A 36 -7.72 6.39 -2.03
C VAL A 36 -6.74 7.10 -2.97
N THR A 37 -5.58 6.53 -3.28
CA THR A 37 -4.65 7.12 -4.26
C THR A 37 -5.30 7.20 -5.64
N GLY A 38 -6.07 6.19 -6.04
CA GLY A 38 -6.86 6.17 -7.27
C GLY A 38 -7.87 7.33 -7.33
N ILE A 39 -8.65 7.53 -6.27
CA ILE A 39 -9.64 8.63 -6.17
C ILE A 39 -8.96 9.99 -6.24
N ILE A 40 -7.90 10.21 -5.44
CA ILE A 40 -7.17 11.49 -5.40
C ILE A 40 -6.56 11.80 -6.76
N ARG A 41 -5.90 10.82 -7.38
CA ARG A 41 -5.30 10.97 -8.71
C ARG A 41 -6.37 11.26 -9.76
N HIS A 42 -7.48 10.53 -9.74
CA HIS A 42 -8.58 10.77 -10.67
C HIS A 42 -9.10 12.20 -10.55
N HIS A 43 -9.37 12.68 -9.34
CA HIS A 43 -9.85 14.04 -9.11
C HIS A 43 -8.83 15.11 -9.50
N TYR A 44 -7.56 14.90 -9.16
CA TYR A 44 -6.47 15.80 -9.51
C TYR A 44 -6.31 15.91 -11.04
N PHE A 45 -6.19 14.80 -11.76
CA PHE A 45 -5.98 14.81 -13.20
C PHE A 45 -7.22 15.25 -13.98
N LYS A 46 -8.43 14.94 -13.52
CA LYS A 46 -9.68 15.44 -14.10
C LYS A 46 -9.75 16.97 -14.07
N ARG A 47 -9.24 17.61 -13.01
CA ARG A 47 -9.16 19.08 -12.92
C ARG A 47 -8.09 19.71 -13.81
N HIS A 48 -7.06 18.97 -14.21
CA HIS A 48 -5.90 19.50 -14.94
C HIS A 48 -5.81 19.06 -16.41
N GLY A 49 -6.83 18.36 -16.94
CA GLY A 49 -6.92 18.05 -18.38
C GLY A 49 -5.90 17.04 -18.91
N PHE A 50 -5.18 16.32 -18.05
CA PHE A 50 -4.17 15.34 -18.45
C PHE A 50 -4.74 13.92 -18.59
N ASN A 51 -4.21 13.16 -19.55
CA ASN A 51 -4.56 11.77 -19.78
C ASN A 51 -4.29 10.92 -18.53
N VAL A 52 -5.36 10.42 -17.93
CA VAL A 52 -5.47 9.85 -16.57
C VAL A 52 -4.63 8.58 -16.36
N LYS A 53 -4.09 7.98 -17.42
CA LYS A 53 -3.77 6.55 -17.39
C LYS A 53 -2.44 6.12 -16.76
N LEU A 54 -1.41 6.96 -16.57
CA LEU A 54 -0.06 6.36 -16.42
C LEU A 54 0.97 7.01 -15.49
N LYS A 55 0.69 8.12 -14.79
CA LYS A 55 1.71 8.70 -13.88
C LYS A 55 1.29 8.60 -12.42
N LYS A 56 2.06 7.83 -11.63
CA LYS A 56 2.11 7.94 -10.17
C LYS A 56 2.51 9.39 -9.86
N HIS A 57 1.75 10.05 -9.01
CA HIS A 57 1.93 11.46 -8.68
C HIS A 57 2.00 11.61 -7.17
N TRP A 58 2.84 12.53 -6.69
CA TRP A 58 3.10 12.72 -5.26
C TRP A 58 1.82 12.96 -4.43
N THR A 59 0.79 13.57 -5.03
CA THR A 59 -0.51 13.75 -4.37
C THR A 59 -1.22 12.44 -4.06
N GLY A 60 -1.08 11.43 -4.91
CA GLY A 60 -1.56 10.07 -4.63
C GLY A 60 -0.77 9.45 -3.48
N SER A 61 0.56 9.50 -3.55
CA SER A 61 1.44 8.95 -2.51
C SER A 61 1.20 9.55 -1.12
N LEU A 62 0.86 10.85 -1.03
CA LEU A 62 0.43 11.46 0.24
C LEU A 62 -0.86 10.82 0.79
N GLY A 63 -1.84 10.56 -0.08
CA GLY A 63 -3.06 9.84 0.29
C GLY A 63 -2.76 8.43 0.79
N TYR A 64 -1.81 7.74 0.15
CA TYR A 64 -1.35 6.42 0.60
C TYR A 64 -0.77 6.50 2.02
N VAL A 65 0.22 7.37 2.24
CA VAL A 65 0.90 7.49 3.54
C VAL A 65 -0.09 7.83 4.64
N VAL A 66 -1.01 8.78 4.43
CA VAL A 66 -2.00 9.16 5.46
C VAL A 66 -2.89 7.99 5.82
N THR A 67 -3.45 7.29 4.83
CA THR A 67 -4.35 6.16 5.07
C THR A 67 -3.63 4.97 5.70
N ALA A 68 -2.45 4.62 5.19
CA ALA A 68 -1.63 3.54 5.75
C ALA A 68 -1.15 3.86 7.18
N THR A 69 -0.91 5.15 7.50
CA THR A 69 -0.60 5.57 8.88
C THR A 69 -1.80 5.35 9.80
N ILE A 70 -3.01 5.73 9.38
CA ILE A 70 -4.22 5.48 10.18
C ILE A 70 -4.39 3.98 10.44
N ILE A 71 -4.20 3.15 9.42
CA ILE A 71 -4.27 1.68 9.54
C ILE A 71 -3.19 1.16 10.50
N ALA A 72 -1.95 1.61 10.37
CA ALA A 72 -0.85 1.19 11.23
C ALA A 72 -1.12 1.53 12.71
N PHE A 73 -1.60 2.73 13.01
CA PHE A 73 -1.95 3.11 14.38
C PHE A 73 -3.17 2.40 14.95
N ALA A 74 -4.14 2.05 14.09
CA ALA A 74 -5.35 1.36 14.51
C ALA A 74 -5.16 -0.15 14.72
N LEU A 75 -4.30 -0.81 13.94
CA LEU A 75 -4.25 -2.28 13.86
C LEU A 75 -2.90 -2.90 14.20
N LEU A 76 -1.78 -2.18 14.08
CA LEU A 76 -0.47 -2.73 14.42
C LEU A 76 -0.14 -2.45 15.87
N ASP A 77 0.38 -3.46 16.56
CA ASP A 77 1.06 -3.28 17.84
C ASP A 77 2.54 -2.96 17.63
N GLY A 78 3.17 -2.27 18.57
CA GLY A 78 4.60 -1.93 18.51
C GLY A 78 4.90 -0.44 18.70
N ALA A 79 6.18 -0.10 18.53
CA ALA A 79 6.68 1.24 18.80
C ALA A 79 6.14 2.27 17.79
N THR A 80 5.85 3.49 18.27
CA THR A 80 5.36 4.61 17.43
C THR A 80 6.25 4.85 16.21
N ILE A 81 7.57 4.73 16.37
CA ILE A 81 8.52 4.90 15.27
C ILE A 81 8.31 3.89 14.14
N MET A 82 7.98 2.63 14.47
CA MET A 82 7.70 1.58 13.49
C MET A 82 6.38 1.85 12.77
N LYS A 83 5.34 2.31 13.50
CA LYS A 83 4.04 2.66 12.91
C LYS A 83 4.11 3.85 11.95
N ILE A 84 5.13 4.70 12.07
CA ILE A 84 5.43 5.81 11.14
C ILE A 84 6.32 5.34 9.99
N ALA A 85 7.33 4.51 10.27
CA ALA A 85 8.23 4.00 9.24
C ALA A 85 7.52 3.06 8.26
N TRP A 86 6.64 2.19 8.76
CA TRP A 86 5.90 1.21 7.98
C TRP A 86 5.15 1.80 6.77
N PRO A 87 4.24 2.79 6.93
CA PRO A 87 3.54 3.40 5.80
C PRO A 87 4.48 4.14 4.83
N GLY A 88 5.58 4.72 5.34
CA GLY A 88 6.59 5.36 4.50
C GLY A 88 7.31 4.37 3.59
N ILE A 89 7.71 3.21 4.13
CA ILE A 89 8.37 2.16 3.36
C ILE A 89 7.40 1.52 2.36
N LEU A 90 6.15 1.26 2.76
CA LEU A 90 5.14 0.73 1.84
C LEU A 90 4.82 1.69 0.69
N MET A 91 4.74 3.00 0.97
CA MET A 91 4.58 4.00 -0.09
C MET A 91 5.77 3.99 -1.06
N LEU A 92 7.00 3.75 -0.59
CA LEU A 92 8.16 3.61 -1.50
C LEU A 92 8.04 2.34 -2.36
N ALA A 93 7.55 1.24 -1.79
CA ALA A 93 7.27 -0.01 -2.51
C ALA A 93 6.13 0.12 -3.53
N GLU A 94 5.11 0.93 -3.22
CA GLU A 94 4.06 1.31 -4.17
C GLU A 94 4.62 2.26 -5.23
N TYR A 95 5.46 3.25 -4.88
CA TYR A 95 5.89 4.29 -5.82
C TYR A 95 6.86 3.79 -6.90
N GLN A 96 7.65 2.76 -6.62
CA GLN A 96 8.63 2.25 -7.58
C GLN A 96 7.98 1.74 -8.90
N PRO A 97 8.67 1.83 -10.05
CA PRO A 97 8.12 1.47 -11.36
C PRO A 97 8.53 0.07 -11.88
N TYR A 98 9.34 -0.68 -11.13
CA TYR A 98 10.00 -1.92 -11.60
C TYR A 98 9.14 -3.17 -11.39
N VAL A 99 8.38 -3.23 -10.29
CA VAL A 99 7.56 -4.38 -9.89
C VAL A 99 6.12 -3.93 -9.70
N ASP A 100 5.16 -4.78 -10.05
CA ASP A 100 3.73 -4.54 -9.80
C ASP A 100 3.48 -4.30 -8.31
N ASP A 101 2.68 -3.29 -7.97
CA ASP A 101 2.37 -2.91 -6.59
C ASP A 101 1.69 -4.05 -5.82
N ASN A 102 0.87 -4.87 -6.50
CA ASN A 102 0.22 -6.04 -5.91
C ASN A 102 1.20 -7.16 -5.54
N LEU A 103 2.47 -7.09 -5.97
CA LEU A 103 3.55 -7.97 -5.54
C LEU A 103 4.53 -7.25 -4.60
N ALA A 104 4.92 -6.03 -4.94
CA ALA A 104 5.94 -5.27 -4.23
C ALA A 104 5.51 -4.90 -2.81
N VAL A 105 4.32 -4.33 -2.65
CA VAL A 105 3.79 -3.90 -1.34
C VAL A 105 3.64 -5.08 -0.37
N PRO A 106 2.99 -6.21 -0.73
CA PRO A 106 2.86 -7.33 0.19
C PRO A 106 4.20 -8.02 0.47
N LEU A 107 5.13 -8.08 -0.50
CA LEU A 107 6.47 -8.63 -0.27
C LEU A 107 7.25 -7.77 0.74
N VAL A 108 7.31 -6.46 0.51
CA VAL A 108 8.01 -5.53 1.41
C VAL A 108 7.33 -5.50 2.77
N GLY A 109 6.00 -5.43 2.83
CA GLY A 109 5.25 -5.49 4.08
C GLY A 109 5.51 -6.76 4.87
N SER A 110 5.56 -7.92 4.20
CA SER A 110 5.92 -9.19 4.84
C SER A 110 7.35 -9.18 5.37
N ALA A 111 8.30 -8.58 4.63
CA ALA A 111 9.67 -8.43 5.11
C ALA A 111 9.77 -7.52 6.34
N LEU A 112 8.96 -6.44 6.39
CA LEU A 112 8.92 -5.54 7.54
C LEU A 112 8.39 -6.21 8.81
N PHE A 113 7.49 -7.20 8.69
CA PHE A 113 7.04 -7.98 9.83
C PHE A 113 8.18 -8.73 10.54
N TRP A 114 9.18 -9.18 9.79
CA TRP A 114 10.33 -9.89 10.36
C TRP A 114 11.47 -8.95 10.77
N ALA A 115 11.46 -7.72 10.27
CA ALA A 115 12.48 -6.72 10.57
C ALA A 115 12.19 -5.94 11.87
N PHE A 116 10.96 -5.97 12.37
CA PHE A 116 10.47 -5.22 13.53
C PHE A 116 9.75 -6.15 14.50
#